data_AF-A0A7C1LUI5-F1
#
_entry.id   AF-A0A7C1LUI5-F1
#
_cell.length_a   1.000
_cell.length_b   1.000
_cell.length_c   1.000
_cell.angle_alpha   90.00
_cell.angle_beta   90.00
_cell.angle_gamma   90.00
#
_symmetry.space_group_name_H-M   'P 1'
#
loop_
_entity.id
_entity.type
_entity.pdbx_description
1 polymer ?
#
loop_
_entity_poly.entity_id
_entity_poly.type
_entity_poly.pdbx_seq_one_letter_code
_entity_poly.pdbx_strand_id
1 'polypeptide(L)'
;MKKFVHKHFGKKKGEQYNGLSTIKDWSKIRLISLKQWYDLKDDYSNERLYEGFASEGLHKDESVFEIEVSASNIINRISGAVEQEGGGLFQREKIWYHEGVELDLYVEINNDEMTDIVRWFLTKYLPEHGFGADKSTGMGSLSISPDEIFDSEMIRVSDFNALLSLSMVSFRGMEEHDVLYRLKTKFGKLGGSFAVSSPTGGNPRPFKKPILMYEPGAVFFNTESLSNQSLLDNVHSDNRIRHCGVPITVPFKTREDTRYAKSAT
;
A
#
# COMPACT_ATOMS: atom_id res chain seq x y z
N MET A 1 14.46 -4.32 -24.44
CA MET A 1 15.02 -5.47 -23.68
C MET A 1 16.26 -6.12 -24.31
N LYS A 2 16.21 -6.77 -25.49
CA LYS A 2 17.40 -7.40 -26.11
C LYS A 2 18.57 -6.41 -26.32
N LYS A 3 18.26 -5.19 -26.77
CA LYS A 3 19.24 -4.10 -26.92
C LYS A 3 19.91 -3.74 -25.58
N PHE A 4 19.12 -3.54 -24.53
CA PHE A 4 19.61 -3.31 -23.17
C PHE A 4 20.54 -4.43 -22.68
N VAL A 5 20.13 -5.70 -22.81
CA VAL A 5 20.95 -6.85 -22.40
C VAL A 5 22.28 -6.89 -23.16
N HIS A 6 22.25 -6.62 -24.47
CA HIS A 6 23.47 -6.55 -25.28
C HIS A 6 24.39 -5.41 -24.89
N LYS A 7 23.83 -4.27 -24.49
CA LYS A 7 24.58 -3.08 -24.06
C LYS A 7 25.29 -3.31 -22.72
N HIS A 8 24.61 -3.91 -21.74
CA HIS A 8 25.10 -3.98 -20.35
C HIS A 8 25.74 -5.31 -19.95
N PHE A 9 25.36 -6.42 -20.59
CA PHE A 9 25.87 -7.75 -20.23
C PHE A 9 26.71 -8.38 -21.34
N GLY A 10 26.35 -8.10 -22.60
CA GLY A 10 27.09 -8.57 -23.77
C GLY A 10 26.27 -9.44 -24.72
N LYS A 11 26.92 -9.94 -25.77
CA LYS A 11 26.28 -10.65 -26.87
C LYS A 11 26.42 -12.16 -26.79
N LYS A 12 27.28 -12.71 -25.95
CA LYS A 12 27.43 -14.17 -25.82
C LYS A 12 26.20 -14.76 -25.13
N LYS A 13 25.85 -16.02 -25.40
CA LYS A 13 24.65 -16.66 -24.84
C LYS A 13 24.64 -16.65 -23.30
N GLY A 14 25.77 -16.92 -22.65
CA GLY A 14 25.88 -16.89 -21.18
C GLY A 14 25.67 -15.49 -20.59
N GLU A 15 26.24 -14.47 -21.22
CA GLU A 15 26.04 -13.06 -20.85
C GLU A 15 24.57 -12.64 -20.99
N GLN A 16 23.92 -13.03 -22.10
CA GLN A 16 22.50 -12.75 -22.31
C GLN A 16 21.61 -13.43 -21.26
N TYR A 17 21.91 -14.68 -20.91
CA TYR A 17 21.18 -15.40 -19.86
C TYR A 17 21.32 -14.70 -18.51
N ASN A 18 22.54 -14.30 -18.14
CA ASN A 18 22.79 -13.56 -16.90
C ASN A 18 22.01 -12.23 -16.88
N GLY A 19 22.02 -11.48 -17.98
CA GLY A 19 21.27 -10.23 -18.07
C GLY A 19 19.76 -10.41 -17.95
N LEU A 20 19.18 -11.45 -18.56
CA LEU A 20 17.77 -11.78 -18.41
C LEU A 20 17.42 -12.21 -16.97
N SER A 21 18.32 -12.96 -16.32
CA SER A 21 18.15 -13.34 -14.91
C SER A 21 18.16 -12.12 -13.99
N THR A 22 19.11 -11.20 -14.20
CA THR A 22 19.19 -9.95 -13.43
C THR A 22 17.93 -9.09 -13.61
N ILE A 23 17.44 -8.92 -14.85
CA ILE A 23 16.19 -8.19 -15.11
C ILE A 23 14.99 -8.87 -14.42
N LYS A 24 14.93 -10.21 -14.43
CA LYS A 24 13.90 -10.95 -13.73
C LYS A 24 13.94 -10.69 -12.23
N ASP A 25 15.12 -10.58 -11.64
CA ASP A 25 15.25 -10.24 -10.22
C ASP A 25 14.84 -8.79 -9.94
N TRP A 26 15.21 -7.85 -10.82
CA TRP A 26 14.74 -6.46 -10.74
C TRP A 26 13.22 -6.34 -10.82
N SER A 27 12.54 -7.19 -11.61
CA SER A 27 11.07 -7.18 -11.70
C SER A 27 10.35 -7.55 -10.39
N LYS A 28 11.06 -8.13 -9.41
CA LYS A 28 10.51 -8.50 -8.10
C LYS A 28 10.51 -7.33 -7.12
N ILE A 29 11.32 -6.31 -7.39
CA ILE A 29 11.45 -5.11 -6.55
C ILE A 29 10.08 -4.43 -6.44
N ARG A 30 9.76 -3.98 -5.22
CA ARG A 30 8.46 -3.39 -4.88
C ARG A 30 8.53 -1.88 -4.69
N LEU A 31 9.71 -1.35 -4.38
CA LEU A 31 9.94 0.05 -4.05
C LEU A 31 11.13 0.58 -4.85
N ILE A 32 11.08 1.85 -5.21
CA ILE A 32 12.18 2.60 -5.80
C ILE A 32 12.42 3.84 -4.94
N SER A 33 13.63 4.39 -4.99
CA SER A 33 13.90 5.63 -4.25
C SER A 33 13.14 6.81 -4.87
N LEU A 34 12.90 7.85 -4.06
CA LEU A 34 12.25 9.07 -4.54
C LEU A 34 13.05 9.75 -5.66
N LYS A 35 14.39 9.67 -5.60
CA LYS A 35 15.29 10.11 -6.68
C LYS A 35 15.00 9.36 -7.99
N GLN A 36 14.94 8.03 -7.94
CA GLN A 36 14.61 7.21 -9.11
C GLN A 36 13.22 7.53 -9.65
N TRP A 37 12.24 7.79 -8.77
CA TRP A 37 10.92 8.25 -9.19
C TRP A 37 10.99 9.57 -9.95
N TYR A 38 11.71 10.58 -9.45
CA TYR A 38 11.87 11.87 -10.13
C TYR A 38 12.53 11.75 -11.51
N ASP A 39 13.49 10.84 -11.67
CA ASP A 39 14.16 10.59 -12.96
C ASP A 39 13.26 9.87 -13.99
N LEU A 40 12.16 9.28 -13.54
CA LEU A 40 11.26 8.43 -14.32
C LEU A 40 9.89 9.03 -14.60
N LYS A 41 9.33 9.84 -13.68
CA LYS A 41 7.93 10.27 -13.72
C LYS A 41 7.51 10.98 -15.01
N ASP A 42 8.43 11.70 -15.66
CA ASP A 42 8.13 12.50 -16.84
C ASP A 42 8.27 11.71 -18.16
N ASP A 43 8.84 10.50 -18.14
CA ASP A 43 9.11 9.71 -19.35
C ASP A 43 9.40 8.24 -19.03
N TYR A 44 8.52 7.57 -18.28
CA TYR A 44 8.72 6.20 -17.83
C TYR A 44 8.79 5.21 -18.99
N SER A 45 9.76 4.30 -18.89
CA SER A 45 9.78 3.03 -19.62
C SER A 45 10.56 1.99 -18.83
N ASN A 46 10.29 0.71 -19.08
CA ASN A 46 11.03 -0.39 -18.48
C ASN A 46 12.54 -0.27 -18.75
N GLU A 47 12.93 0.18 -19.95
CA GLU A 47 14.33 0.37 -20.31
C GLU A 47 15.01 1.44 -19.45
N ARG A 48 14.35 2.59 -19.21
CA ARG A 48 14.91 3.63 -18.34
C ARG A 48 15.02 3.19 -16.88
N LEU A 49 14.01 2.46 -16.38
CA LEU A 49 14.07 1.89 -15.03
C LEU A 49 15.29 0.96 -14.88
N TYR A 50 15.50 0.07 -15.84
CA TYR A 50 16.63 -0.86 -15.82
C TYR A 50 17.98 -0.16 -16.03
N GLU A 51 18.05 0.91 -16.83
CA GLU A 51 19.26 1.75 -16.93
C GLU A 51 19.59 2.37 -15.57
N GLY A 52 18.60 2.89 -14.84
CA GLY A 52 18.79 3.41 -13.49
C GLY A 52 19.32 2.36 -12.51
N PHE A 53 18.77 1.14 -12.54
CA PHE A 53 19.28 0.03 -11.73
C PHE A 53 20.69 -0.42 -12.12
N ALA A 54 21.05 -0.33 -13.40
CA ALA A 54 22.38 -0.68 -13.87
C ALA A 54 23.44 0.37 -13.47
N SER A 55 23.09 1.65 -13.50
CA SER A 55 24.03 2.74 -13.21
C SER A 55 24.18 3.04 -11.73
N GLU A 56 23.08 3.04 -10.98
CA GLU A 56 23.06 3.46 -9.57
C GLU A 56 23.05 2.26 -8.61
N GLY A 57 22.86 1.06 -9.16
CA GLY A 57 22.61 -0.14 -8.38
C GLY A 57 21.19 -0.19 -7.85
N LEU A 58 20.93 -1.25 -7.09
CA LEU A 58 19.71 -1.35 -6.31
C LEU A 58 19.93 -0.64 -4.98
N HIS A 59 19.09 0.34 -4.67
CA HIS A 59 18.90 0.74 -3.28
C HIS A 59 18.24 -0.44 -2.56
N LYS A 60 19.06 -1.30 -1.98
CA LYS A 60 18.61 -2.19 -0.92
C LYS A 60 18.58 -1.32 0.32
N ASP A 61 17.42 -0.81 0.68
CA ASP A 61 17.27 -0.29 2.03
C ASP A 61 17.66 -1.43 2.97
N GLU A 62 18.60 -1.17 3.86
CA GLU A 62 18.77 -2.01 5.04
C GLU A 62 17.41 -2.12 5.71
N SER A 63 17.10 -3.29 6.28
CA SER A 63 15.81 -3.45 6.97
C SER A 63 15.72 -2.35 8.04
N VAL A 64 14.77 -1.43 7.89
CA VAL A 64 14.55 -0.34 8.86
C VAL A 64 13.73 -0.81 10.07
N PHE A 65 13.41 -2.10 10.10
CA PHE A 65 12.63 -2.72 11.16
C PHE A 65 12.97 -4.20 11.33
N GLU A 66 12.58 -4.73 12.49
CA GLU A 66 12.60 -6.15 12.83
C GLU A 66 11.17 -6.69 12.97
N ILE A 67 10.98 -7.98 12.63
CA ILE A 67 9.72 -8.68 12.87
C ILE A 67 9.90 -9.64 14.04
N GLU A 68 9.17 -9.40 15.13
CA GLU A 68 9.04 -10.34 16.23
C GLU A 68 7.78 -11.19 16.02
N VAL A 69 7.96 -12.51 15.86
CA VAL A 69 6.84 -13.46 15.89
C VAL A 69 6.69 -13.98 17.30
N SER A 70 5.58 -13.62 17.95
CA SER A 70 5.24 -14.07 19.31
C SER A 70 4.05 -15.01 19.26
N ALA A 71 4.08 -16.08 20.06
CA ALA A 71 2.96 -16.99 20.20
C ALA A 71 2.17 -16.68 21.48
N SER A 72 0.85 -16.54 21.37
CA SER A 72 -0.05 -16.21 22.47
C SER A 72 -1.09 -17.31 22.66
N ASN A 73 -1.45 -17.58 23.93
CA ASN A 73 -2.52 -18.51 24.27
C ASN A 73 -3.78 -17.77 24.74
N ILE A 74 -4.96 -18.26 24.35
CA ILE A 74 -6.24 -17.87 24.95
C ILE A 74 -6.46 -18.71 26.20
N ILE A 75 -6.44 -18.05 27.36
CA ILE A 75 -6.73 -18.68 28.65
C ILE A 75 -8.15 -18.30 29.04
N ASN A 76 -9.02 -19.30 29.19
CA ASN A 76 -10.37 -19.08 29.68
C ASN A 76 -10.30 -18.70 31.17
N ARG A 77 -10.85 -17.53 31.53
CA ARG A 77 -10.75 -16.97 32.88
C ARG A 77 -11.52 -17.78 33.94
N ILE A 78 -12.48 -18.60 33.55
CA ILE A 78 -13.28 -19.43 34.46
C ILE A 78 -12.56 -20.75 34.74
N SER A 79 -12.02 -21.40 33.70
CA SER A 79 -11.34 -22.68 33.85
C SER A 79 -9.85 -22.56 34.20
N GLY A 80 -9.24 -21.39 33.99
CA GLY A 80 -7.80 -21.18 34.16
C GLY A 80 -6.95 -21.97 33.15
N ALA A 81 -7.57 -22.60 32.17
CA ALA A 81 -6.92 -23.47 31.20
C ALA A 81 -6.94 -22.84 29.80
N VAL A 82 -6.00 -23.28 28.96
CA VAL A 82 -5.99 -22.93 27.53
C VAL A 82 -7.22 -23.52 26.87
N GLU A 83 -7.93 -22.71 26.10
CA GLU A 83 -9.13 -23.12 25.38
C GLU A 83 -8.78 -24.21 24.34
N GLN A 84 -9.31 -25.43 24.54
CA GLN A 84 -8.95 -26.60 23.74
C GLN A 84 -9.72 -26.67 22.42
N GLU A 85 -10.97 -26.17 22.39
CA GLU A 85 -11.78 -26.10 21.17
C GLU A 85 -11.43 -24.83 20.39
N GLY A 86 -10.91 -24.99 19.16
CA GLY A 86 -10.65 -23.88 18.23
C GLY A 86 -9.20 -23.39 18.15
N GLY A 87 -8.27 -24.00 18.89
CA GLY A 87 -6.85 -23.66 18.83
C GLY A 87 -6.53 -22.40 19.63
N GLY A 88 -6.34 -22.56 20.95
CA GLY A 88 -5.99 -21.45 21.83
C GLY A 88 -4.64 -20.79 21.54
N LEU A 89 -3.76 -21.40 20.73
CA LEU A 89 -2.45 -20.85 20.36
C LEU A 89 -2.54 -20.10 19.02
N PHE A 90 -2.13 -18.84 19.01
CA PHE A 90 -2.07 -18.02 17.80
C PHE A 90 -0.79 -17.20 17.76
N GLN A 91 -0.26 -17.02 16.55
CA GLN A 91 0.92 -16.19 16.32
C GLN A 91 0.52 -14.74 16.08
N ARG A 92 1.36 -13.83 16.57
CA ARG A 92 1.28 -12.40 16.33
C ARG A 92 2.62 -11.93 15.82
N GLU A 93 2.59 -11.20 14.71
CA GLU A 93 3.73 -10.46 14.20
C GLU A 93 3.70 -9.05 14.79
N LYS A 94 4.82 -8.61 15.35
CA LYS A 94 5.06 -7.23 15.75
C LYS A 94 6.19 -6.67 14.90
N ILE A 95 6.02 -5.44 14.46
CA ILE A 95 7.02 -4.71 13.69
C ILE A 95 7.68 -3.70 14.64
N TRP A 96 9.00 -3.76 14.72
CA TRP A 96 9.82 -2.87 15.54
C TRP A 96 10.74 -2.06 14.65
N TYR A 97 10.46 -0.77 14.48
CA TYR A 97 11.34 0.13 13.74
C TYR A 97 12.62 0.40 14.53
N HIS A 98 13.75 0.50 13.83
CA HIS A 98 15.00 0.91 14.46
C HIS A 98 14.93 2.36 14.94
N GLU A 99 15.77 2.70 15.93
CA GLU A 99 15.85 4.06 16.45
C GLU A 99 16.27 5.03 15.34
N GLY A 100 15.59 6.17 15.27
CA GLY A 100 15.84 7.20 14.24
C GLY A 100 15.18 6.95 12.89
N VAL A 101 14.40 5.88 12.73
CA VAL A 101 13.62 5.66 11.50
C VAL A 101 12.44 6.62 11.46
N GLU A 102 12.39 7.40 10.38
CA GLU A 102 11.28 8.28 10.04
C GLU A 102 10.46 7.65 8.90
N LEU A 103 9.14 7.86 8.93
CA LEU A 103 8.20 7.35 7.94
C LEU A 103 7.42 8.51 7.34
N ASP A 104 7.26 8.49 6.02
CA ASP A 104 6.45 9.48 5.32
C ASP A 104 4.97 9.06 5.29
N LEU A 105 4.10 10.01 5.63
CA LEU A 105 2.65 9.86 5.53
C LEU A 105 2.09 10.90 4.56
N TYR A 106 1.71 10.45 3.37
CA TYR A 106 1.06 11.31 2.38
C TYR A 106 -0.46 11.30 2.54
N VAL A 107 -1.06 12.48 2.44
CA VAL A 107 -2.52 12.67 2.58
C VAL A 107 -3.00 13.59 1.48
N GLU A 108 -3.96 13.11 0.69
CA GLU A 108 -4.69 13.94 -0.26
C GLU A 108 -5.99 14.43 0.41
N ILE A 109 -6.23 15.74 0.34
CA ILE A 109 -7.44 16.37 0.88
C ILE A 109 -8.18 16.97 -0.30
N ASN A 110 -9.36 16.42 -0.61
CA ASN A 110 -10.21 16.87 -1.70
C ASN A 110 -11.25 17.93 -1.29
N ASN A 111 -11.28 18.28 0.00
CA ASN A 111 -12.09 19.35 0.56
C ASN A 111 -11.24 20.17 1.53
N ASP A 112 -10.87 21.38 1.13
CA ASP A 112 -9.99 22.27 1.90
C ASP A 112 -10.52 22.57 3.31
N GLU A 113 -11.84 22.56 3.52
CA GLU A 113 -12.46 22.74 4.84
C GLU A 113 -12.07 21.64 5.84
N MET A 114 -11.64 20.48 5.34
CA MET A 114 -11.20 19.35 6.16
C MET A 114 -9.72 19.43 6.56
N THR A 115 -8.96 20.41 6.05
CA THR A 115 -7.51 20.48 6.27
C THR A 115 -7.14 20.53 7.74
N ASP A 116 -7.75 21.43 8.50
CA ASP A 116 -7.40 21.61 9.92
C ASP A 116 -7.81 20.43 10.79
N ILE A 117 -8.97 19.81 10.50
CA ILE A 117 -9.41 18.62 11.24
C ILE A 117 -8.54 17.40 10.92
N VAL A 118 -8.12 17.22 9.67
CA VAL A 118 -7.18 16.16 9.29
C VAL A 118 -5.82 16.38 9.95
N ARG A 119 -5.31 17.62 9.91
CA ARG A 119 -4.05 17.99 10.57
C ARG A 119 -4.11 17.74 12.07
N TRP A 120 -5.16 18.19 12.75
CA TRP A 120 -5.37 17.92 14.18
C TRP A 120 -5.46 16.42 14.47
N PHE A 121 -6.22 15.67 13.67
CA PHE A 121 -6.38 14.24 13.85
C PHE A 121 -5.03 13.52 13.78
N LEU A 122 -4.22 13.84 12.78
CA LEU A 122 -2.93 13.18 12.56
C LEU A 122 -1.86 13.61 13.57
N THR A 123 -1.79 14.90 13.93
CA THR A 123 -0.70 15.43 14.76
C THR A 123 -0.99 15.43 16.26
N LYS A 124 -2.26 15.26 16.66
CA LYS A 124 -2.68 15.28 18.08
C LYS A 124 -3.44 14.02 18.46
N TYR A 125 -4.60 13.80 17.85
CA TYR A 125 -5.49 12.72 18.27
C TYR A 125 -4.87 11.33 18.09
N LEU A 126 -4.33 11.05 16.89
CA LEU A 126 -3.79 9.73 16.57
C LEU A 126 -2.56 9.36 17.42
N PRO A 127 -1.55 10.24 17.62
CA PRO A 127 -0.45 10.02 18.55
C PRO A 127 -0.89 9.69 19.98
N GLU A 128 -1.88 10.41 20.51
CA GLU A 128 -2.39 10.21 21.88
C GLU A 128 -3.10 8.86 22.06
N HIS A 129 -3.71 8.33 21.00
CA HIS A 129 -4.57 7.15 21.08
C HIS A 129 -3.95 5.87 20.48
N GLY A 130 -2.84 6.01 19.75
CA GLY A 130 -2.18 4.95 19.01
C GLY A 130 -2.96 4.44 17.80
N PHE A 131 -2.25 3.81 16.85
CA PHE A 131 -2.81 3.24 15.63
C PHE A 131 -2.69 1.70 15.58
N GLY A 132 -3.73 1.02 15.09
CA GLY A 132 -3.70 -0.43 14.85
C GLY A 132 -4.05 -1.30 16.07
N ALA A 133 -3.67 -2.57 15.97
CA ALA A 133 -3.94 -3.58 17.01
C ALA A 133 -3.03 -3.39 18.22
N ASP A 134 -3.46 -3.89 19.38
CA ASP A 134 -2.65 -3.92 20.61
C ASP A 134 -2.17 -2.54 21.12
N LYS A 135 -2.83 -1.46 20.70
CA LYS A 135 -2.51 -0.10 21.16
C LYS A 135 -2.69 0.11 22.67
N SER A 136 -3.62 -0.62 23.29
CA SER A 136 -3.79 -0.62 24.74
C SER A 136 -2.63 -1.27 25.50
N THR A 137 -1.75 -2.00 24.82
CA THR A 137 -0.53 -2.59 25.38
C THR A 137 0.74 -1.89 24.87
N GLY A 138 0.60 -0.68 24.33
CA GLY A 138 1.72 0.17 23.90
C GLY A 138 2.14 0.05 22.43
N MET A 139 1.48 -0.79 21.62
CA MET A 139 1.78 -0.87 20.18
C MET A 139 1.21 0.33 19.40
N GLY A 140 1.80 0.63 18.25
CA GLY A 140 1.28 1.69 17.37
C GLY A 140 1.40 3.09 17.96
N SER A 141 2.31 3.28 18.91
CA SER A 141 2.76 4.60 19.36
C SER A 141 3.54 5.28 18.23
N LEU A 142 3.23 6.53 17.97
CA LEU A 142 3.76 7.28 16.85
C LEU A 142 3.77 8.77 17.19
N SER A 143 4.73 9.49 16.63
CA SER A 143 4.76 10.95 16.59
C SER A 143 4.61 11.36 15.13
N ILE A 144 3.68 12.26 14.83
CA ILE A 144 3.48 12.79 13.49
C ILE A 144 3.64 14.30 13.54
N SER A 145 4.52 14.82 12.70
CA SER A 145 4.68 16.24 12.43
C SER A 145 4.42 16.52 10.95
N PRO A 146 3.86 17.68 10.60
CA PRO A 146 3.81 18.13 9.20
C PRO A 146 5.23 18.24 8.63
N ASP A 147 5.38 17.84 7.37
CA ASP A 147 6.54 18.22 6.56
C ASP A 147 6.25 19.57 5.89
N GLU A 148 6.85 20.63 6.43
CA GLU A 148 6.70 22.00 5.93
C GLU A 148 7.56 22.29 4.69
N ILE A 149 8.43 21.35 4.29
CA ILE A 149 9.32 21.47 3.13
C ILE A 149 8.71 20.78 1.91
N PHE A 150 7.86 19.77 2.11
CA PHE A 150 7.23 19.05 1.01
C PHE A 150 6.36 19.97 0.15
N ASP A 151 6.70 20.03 -1.14
CA ASP A 151 5.93 20.72 -2.16
C ASP A 151 5.23 19.71 -3.08
N SER A 152 3.89 19.73 -3.08
CA SER A 152 3.07 18.87 -3.94
C SER A 152 3.31 19.10 -5.44
N GLU A 153 3.86 20.23 -5.85
CA GLU A 153 4.25 20.45 -7.25
C GLU A 153 5.37 19.51 -7.70
N MET A 154 6.21 19.01 -6.77
CA MET A 154 7.32 18.10 -7.09
C MET A 154 6.85 16.77 -7.68
N ILE A 155 5.65 16.32 -7.30
CA ILE A 155 5.04 15.07 -7.80
C ILE A 155 4.15 15.30 -9.03
N ARG A 156 3.96 16.55 -9.48
CA ARG A 156 3.20 16.83 -10.69
C ARG A 156 4.00 16.50 -11.94
N VAL A 157 3.26 16.13 -12.98
CA VAL A 157 3.79 15.80 -14.31
C VAL A 157 2.88 16.44 -15.35
N SER A 158 3.44 17.26 -16.24
CA SER A 158 2.71 17.80 -17.38
C SER A 158 2.52 16.73 -18.46
N ASP A 159 1.40 16.81 -19.20
CA ASP A 159 1.07 15.86 -20.27
C ASP A 159 1.18 14.38 -19.84
N PHE A 160 0.83 14.10 -18.59
CA PHE A 160 0.78 12.74 -18.07
C PHE A 160 -0.30 11.94 -18.80
N ASN A 161 -0.11 10.62 -18.88
CA ASN A 161 -1.04 9.70 -19.54
C ASN A 161 -1.38 8.49 -18.67
N ALA A 162 -0.90 8.48 -17.42
CA ALA A 162 -1.19 7.45 -16.46
C ALA A 162 -1.13 7.96 -15.01
N LEU A 163 -1.80 7.25 -14.12
CA LEU A 163 -1.84 7.49 -12.68
C LEU A 163 -1.32 6.25 -11.96
N LEU A 164 -0.34 6.43 -11.07
CA LEU A 164 0.18 5.37 -10.21
C LEU A 164 -0.49 5.46 -8.84
N SER A 165 -1.14 4.39 -8.38
CA SER A 165 -1.71 4.34 -7.03
C SER A 165 -0.64 4.12 -5.97
N LEU A 166 -0.65 4.94 -4.92
CA LEU A 166 0.15 4.78 -3.71
C LEU A 166 -0.59 4.00 -2.60
N SER A 167 -1.84 3.60 -2.87
CA SER A 167 -2.75 3.03 -1.87
C SER A 167 -3.43 1.76 -2.38
N MET A 168 -4.07 1.03 -1.46
CA MET A 168 -4.92 -0.12 -1.81
C MET A 168 -6.23 0.40 -2.40
N VAL A 169 -6.58 -0.04 -3.60
CA VAL A 169 -7.71 0.53 -4.36
C VAL A 169 -8.84 -0.46 -4.49
N SER A 170 -10.06 0.00 -4.23
CA SER A 170 -11.29 -0.74 -4.55
C SER A 170 -12.46 0.24 -4.45
N PHE A 171 -13.10 0.51 -5.59
CA PHE A 171 -14.27 1.38 -5.72
C PHE A 171 -15.21 0.80 -6.79
N ARG A 172 -16.43 1.35 -6.91
CA ARG A 172 -17.42 0.89 -7.90
C ARG A 172 -17.06 1.36 -9.31
N GLY A 173 -17.20 0.50 -10.32
CA GLY A 173 -16.84 0.84 -11.71
C GLY A 173 -15.34 0.69 -12.00
N MET A 174 -14.58 0.07 -11.10
CA MET A 174 -13.14 -0.14 -11.29
C MET A 174 -12.82 -0.98 -12.54
N GLU A 175 -13.75 -1.84 -12.95
CA GLU A 175 -13.71 -2.66 -14.16
C GLU A 175 -13.77 -1.86 -15.48
N GLU A 176 -14.17 -0.60 -15.43
CA GLU A 176 -14.28 0.27 -16.61
C GLU A 176 -12.94 0.91 -17.00
N HIS A 177 -11.92 0.76 -16.16
CA HIS A 177 -10.61 1.36 -16.37
C HIS A 177 -9.62 0.36 -16.99
N ASP A 178 -8.79 0.84 -17.93
CA ASP A 178 -7.60 0.11 -18.36
C ASP A 178 -6.52 0.25 -17.27
N VAL A 179 -6.20 -0.84 -16.57
CA VAL A 179 -5.31 -0.84 -15.40
C VAL A 179 -4.31 -2.00 -15.44
N LEU A 180 -3.05 -1.74 -15.04
CA LEU A 180 -2.10 -2.78 -14.64
C LEU A 180 -2.08 -2.89 -13.13
N TYR A 181 -2.32 -4.07 -12.58
CA TYR A 181 -2.43 -4.22 -11.13
C TYR A 181 -1.99 -5.60 -10.65
N ARG A 182 -1.76 -5.67 -9.35
CA ARG A 182 -1.76 -6.92 -8.58
C ARG A 182 -2.97 -6.93 -7.65
N LEU A 183 -3.52 -8.11 -7.41
CA LEU A 183 -4.69 -8.29 -6.55
C LEU A 183 -4.28 -8.74 -5.16
N LYS A 184 -4.95 -8.18 -4.15
CA LYS A 184 -4.87 -8.65 -2.77
C LYS A 184 -6.25 -8.62 -2.13
N THR A 185 -6.60 -9.73 -1.48
CA THR A 185 -7.84 -9.82 -0.71
C THR A 185 -7.60 -9.30 0.71
N LYS A 186 -8.38 -8.32 1.14
CA LYS A 186 -8.34 -7.75 2.48
C LYS A 186 -9.47 -8.30 3.34
N PHE A 187 -9.10 -8.90 4.47
CA PHE A 187 -10.02 -9.39 5.49
C PHE A 187 -10.07 -8.38 6.65
N GLY A 188 -10.99 -7.42 6.55
CA GLY A 188 -11.10 -6.36 7.55
C GLY A 188 -11.82 -6.83 8.82
N LYS A 189 -11.23 -6.55 9.98
CA LYS A 189 -11.91 -6.67 11.28
C LYS A 189 -12.31 -5.27 11.77
N LEU A 190 -13.50 -5.16 12.35
CA LEU A 190 -14.01 -3.95 12.98
C LEU A 190 -13.31 -3.72 14.32
N GLY A 191 -13.12 -2.45 14.66
CA GLY A 191 -12.59 -2.02 15.96
C GLY A 191 -13.67 -1.47 16.88
N GLY A 192 -13.30 -1.17 18.12
CA GLY A 192 -14.16 -0.51 19.10
C GLY A 192 -15.41 -1.32 19.46
N SER A 193 -16.53 -0.64 19.68
CA SER A 193 -17.81 -1.25 20.06
C SER A 193 -18.29 -2.28 19.03
N PHE A 194 -18.09 -2.01 17.74
CA PHE A 194 -18.48 -2.92 16.65
C PHE A 194 -17.74 -4.27 16.67
N ALA A 195 -16.63 -4.38 17.40
CA ALA A 195 -15.91 -5.65 17.56
C ALA A 195 -16.59 -6.59 18.56
N VAL A 196 -17.31 -6.04 19.55
CA VAL A 196 -17.84 -6.77 20.71
C VAL A 196 -19.36 -6.71 20.82
N SER A 197 -20.01 -5.83 20.06
CA SER A 197 -21.47 -5.74 20.00
C SER A 197 -21.97 -5.60 18.57
N SER A 198 -23.05 -6.32 18.26
CA SER A 198 -23.78 -6.13 17.02
C SER A 198 -24.61 -4.85 17.12
N PRO A 199 -24.52 -3.93 16.16
CA PRO A 199 -25.29 -2.69 16.22
C PRO A 199 -26.79 -2.89 16.01
N THR A 200 -27.19 -4.06 15.52
CA THR A 200 -28.59 -4.46 15.29
C THR A 200 -29.09 -5.44 16.37
N GLY A 201 -28.35 -5.60 17.48
CA GLY A 201 -28.58 -6.68 18.44
C GLY A 201 -28.08 -8.05 17.95
N GLY A 202 -27.96 -9.00 18.87
CA GLY A 202 -27.48 -10.37 18.59
C GLY A 202 -25.95 -10.54 18.64
N ASN A 203 -25.47 -11.68 18.14
CA ASN A 203 -24.05 -12.05 18.22
C ASN A 203 -23.15 -11.04 17.49
N PRO A 204 -21.98 -10.69 18.06
CA PRO A 204 -21.02 -9.79 17.43
C PRO A 204 -20.63 -10.28 16.03
N ARG A 205 -20.60 -9.36 15.07
CA ARG A 205 -20.12 -9.61 13.71
C ARG A 205 -18.92 -8.71 13.44
N PRO A 206 -17.73 -9.07 13.93
CA PRO A 206 -16.57 -8.19 13.87
C PRO A 206 -15.88 -8.22 12.51
N PHE A 207 -16.30 -9.04 11.54
CA PHE A 207 -15.58 -9.22 10.28
C PHE A 207 -16.35 -8.64 9.10
N LYS A 208 -15.69 -7.80 8.30
CA LYS A 208 -16.17 -7.39 6.97
C LYS A 208 -16.15 -8.58 6.01
N LYS A 209 -16.95 -8.50 4.96
CA LYS A 209 -16.83 -9.39 3.79
C LYS A 209 -15.41 -9.25 3.21
N PRO A 210 -14.82 -10.31 2.65
CA PRO A 210 -13.54 -10.20 1.93
C PRO A 210 -13.65 -9.19 0.80
N ILE A 211 -12.68 -8.28 0.70
CA ILE A 211 -12.66 -7.24 -0.34
C ILE A 211 -11.46 -7.49 -1.23
N LEU A 212 -11.70 -7.61 -2.54
CA LEU A 212 -10.66 -7.69 -3.53
C LEU A 212 -10.18 -6.27 -3.87
N MET A 213 -8.88 -6.02 -3.72
CA MET A 213 -8.28 -4.70 -3.92
C MET A 213 -7.08 -4.78 -4.87
N TYR A 214 -6.83 -3.71 -5.62
CA TYR A 214 -5.55 -3.50 -6.27
C TYR A 214 -4.50 -3.09 -5.23
N GLU A 215 -3.31 -3.66 -5.32
CA GLU A 215 -2.17 -3.28 -4.48
C GLU A 215 -1.58 -1.91 -4.89
N PRO A 216 -0.91 -1.19 -3.97
CA PRO A 216 -0.06 -0.05 -4.34
C PRO A 216 0.89 -0.41 -5.47
N GLY A 217 1.08 0.54 -6.37
CA GLY A 217 1.78 0.33 -7.65
C GLY A 217 0.84 0.00 -8.81
N ALA A 218 -0.47 -0.06 -8.61
CA ALA A 218 -1.43 -0.16 -9.71
C ALA A 218 -1.36 1.07 -10.63
N VAL A 219 -1.37 0.85 -11.94
CA VAL A 219 -1.25 1.90 -12.97
C VAL A 219 -2.55 2.00 -13.73
N PHE A 220 -3.24 3.12 -13.59
CA PHE A 220 -4.44 3.46 -14.35
C PHE A 220 -4.03 4.27 -15.59
N PHE A 221 -4.39 3.82 -16.78
CA PHE A 221 -4.17 4.57 -18.02
C PHE A 221 -5.29 5.59 -18.21
N ASN A 222 -5.30 6.60 -17.34
CA ASN A 222 -6.30 7.64 -17.28
C ASN A 222 -5.63 8.99 -16.98
N THR A 223 -6.26 10.07 -17.42
CA THR A 223 -5.86 11.46 -17.11
C THR A 223 -6.82 12.13 -16.14
N GLU A 224 -7.97 11.53 -15.85
CA GLU A 224 -8.94 12.07 -14.89
C GLU A 224 -8.61 11.63 -13.45
N SER A 225 -8.83 12.52 -12.49
CA SER A 225 -8.63 12.22 -11.07
C SER A 225 -9.54 11.09 -10.61
N LEU A 226 -8.98 10.18 -9.82
CA LEU A 226 -9.70 9.09 -9.16
C LEU A 226 -9.96 9.36 -7.67
N SER A 227 -9.68 10.55 -7.16
CA SER A 227 -9.86 10.86 -5.73
C SER A 227 -11.31 11.17 -5.33
N ASN A 228 -12.21 11.33 -6.30
CA ASN A 228 -13.65 11.56 -6.06
C ASN A 228 -14.48 10.27 -5.86
N GLN A 229 -13.82 9.13 -5.70
CA GLN A 229 -14.51 7.86 -5.51
C GLN A 229 -15.17 7.78 -4.13
N SER A 230 -16.32 7.10 -4.08
CA SER A 230 -17.03 6.87 -2.81
C SER A 230 -16.41 5.73 -2.01
N LEU A 231 -16.56 5.78 -0.68
CA LEU A 231 -16.25 4.63 0.17
C LEU A 231 -17.12 3.42 -0.22
N LEU A 232 -16.53 2.23 -0.26
CA LEU A 232 -17.25 1.02 -0.55
C LEU A 232 -18.34 0.75 0.48
N ASP A 233 -19.52 0.44 -0.02
CA ASP A 233 -20.68 0.02 0.75
C ASP A 233 -20.90 -1.49 0.70
N ASN A 234 -21.89 -1.96 1.47
CA ASN A 234 -22.28 -3.39 1.51
C ASN A 234 -21.12 -4.35 1.85
N VAL A 235 -20.06 -3.85 2.49
CA VAL A 235 -18.91 -4.64 2.96
C VAL A 235 -19.18 -5.35 4.29
N HIS A 236 -20.37 -5.16 4.87
CA HIS A 236 -20.82 -5.76 6.11
C HIS A 236 -22.35 -5.90 6.11
N SER A 237 -22.92 -6.67 7.04
CA SER A 237 -24.39 -6.74 7.21
C SER A 237 -25.00 -5.47 7.79
N ASP A 238 -24.19 -4.62 8.43
CA ASP A 238 -24.57 -3.26 8.83
C ASP A 238 -24.13 -2.29 7.73
N ASN A 239 -25.08 -1.56 7.17
CA ASN A 239 -24.90 -0.68 6.02
C ASN A 239 -24.06 0.58 6.33
N ARG A 240 -23.92 0.97 7.60
CA ARG A 240 -23.11 2.13 8.02
C ARG A 240 -21.61 1.84 7.93
N ILE A 241 -21.24 0.57 7.96
CA ILE A 241 -19.85 0.16 7.85
C ILE A 241 -19.42 0.26 6.38
N ARG A 242 -18.40 1.08 6.15
CA ARG A 242 -17.79 1.29 4.83
C ARG A 242 -16.35 0.79 4.80
N HIS A 243 -15.76 0.75 3.60
CA HIS A 243 -14.32 0.54 3.42
C HIS A 243 -13.73 1.65 2.55
N CYS A 244 -12.62 2.24 2.98
CA CYS A 244 -11.87 3.17 2.14
C CYS A 244 -11.00 2.36 1.18
N GLY A 245 -11.35 2.43 -0.11
CA GLY A 245 -10.51 1.99 -1.23
C GLY A 245 -10.39 3.09 -2.28
N VAL A 246 -10.57 4.35 -1.84
CA VAL A 246 -10.37 5.53 -2.68
C VAL A 246 -8.88 5.66 -2.97
N PRO A 247 -8.47 5.71 -4.25
CA PRO A 247 -7.06 5.73 -4.60
C PRO A 247 -6.44 7.10 -4.31
N ILE A 248 -5.29 7.09 -3.64
CA ILE A 248 -4.31 8.18 -3.67
C ILE A 248 -3.39 7.90 -4.85
N THR A 249 -3.35 8.80 -5.83
CA THR A 249 -2.60 8.60 -7.07
C THR A 249 -1.60 9.72 -7.35
N VAL A 250 -0.49 9.37 -7.98
CA VAL A 250 0.47 10.34 -8.55
C VAL A 250 0.50 10.25 -10.08
N PRO A 251 0.48 11.38 -10.80
CA PRO A 251 0.53 11.38 -12.25
C PRO A 251 1.93 11.04 -12.76
N PHE A 252 2.00 10.33 -13.87
CA PHE A 252 3.24 10.12 -14.60
C PHE A 252 3.00 9.87 -16.08
N LYS A 253 4.05 10.06 -16.88
CA LYS A 253 4.03 9.80 -18.30
C LYS A 253 4.75 8.50 -18.59
N THR A 254 4.08 7.57 -19.25
CA THR A 254 4.62 6.27 -19.63
C THR A 254 4.64 6.09 -21.15
N ARG A 255 5.71 5.45 -21.64
CA ARG A 255 5.80 4.95 -23.03
C ARG A 255 5.24 3.53 -23.18
N GLU A 256 4.96 2.87 -22.07
CA GLU A 256 4.40 1.52 -22.08
C GLU A 256 2.93 1.56 -22.52
N ASP A 257 2.55 0.61 -23.35
CA ASP A 257 1.22 0.54 -23.95
C ASP A 257 0.26 -0.31 -23.10
N THR A 258 -1.03 0.03 -23.16
CA THR A 258 -2.18 -0.66 -22.56
C THR A 258 -2.36 -2.12 -23.02
N ARG A 259 -1.59 -2.60 -24.01
CA ARG A 259 -1.67 -3.97 -24.52
C ARG A 259 -1.62 -5.05 -23.43
N TYR A 260 -1.05 -4.74 -22.26
CA TYR A 260 -1.02 -5.63 -21.10
C TYR A 260 -2.26 -5.57 -20.19
N ALA A 261 -3.05 -4.49 -20.24
CA ALA A 261 -4.24 -4.31 -19.40
C ALA A 261 -5.43 -5.18 -19.87
N LYS A 262 -5.59 -5.37 -21.18
CA LYS A 262 -6.68 -6.17 -21.77
C LYS A 262 -6.39 -7.67 -21.90
N SER A 263 -5.14 -8.09 -21.72
CA SER A 263 -4.73 -9.50 -21.82
C SER A 263 -5.04 -10.35 -20.58
N ALA A 264 -5.68 -9.77 -19.56
CA ALA A 264 -6.19 -10.49 -18.39
C ALA A 264 -7.72 -10.65 -18.49
N THR A 265 -8.18 -11.37 -19.51
CA THR A 265 -9.53 -11.97 -19.53
C THR A 265 -9.44 -13.45 -19.86
#